data_AF-A0A6D2L3B3-F1
#
_entry.id   AF-A0A6D2L3B3-F1
#
_cell.length_a   1.000
_cell.length_b   1.000
_cell.length_c   1.000
_cell.angle_alpha   90.00
_cell.angle_beta   90.00
_cell.angle_gamma   90.00
#
_symmetry.space_group_name_H-M   'P 1'
#
loop_
_entity.id
_entity.type
_entity.pdbx_description
1 polymer ?
#
loop_
_entity_poly.entity_id
_entity_poly.type
_entity_poly.pdbx_seq_one_letter_code
_entity_poly.pdbx_strand_id
1 'polypeptide(L)'
;MVEDGDIRVYNPREDRGKRMVSMVSERLLKIKKTREWVSGRVNCVCVVENVLYACFQRDGLMWFGTELNVWRKLVSRDGREFPFKDVHAMAEYEGKLAAFRCLKALNYDMMSDNNTKGVIKIFLFALDRVKDSVCGTIEWFGVVATIPCSSDSLHCFNVSD
;
A
#
# COMPACT_ATOMS: atom_id res chain seq x y z
N MET A 1 -0.04 11.56 14.85
CA MET A 1 0.69 10.45 15.47
C MET A 1 0.03 9.19 14.96
N VAL A 2 0.76 8.37 14.21
CA VAL A 2 0.29 7.06 13.76
C VAL A 2 1.24 6.05 14.38
N GLU A 3 0.78 5.33 15.39
CA GLU A 3 1.47 4.17 15.92
C GLU A 3 0.73 2.95 15.40
N ASP A 4 1.10 2.48 14.21
CA ASP A 4 1.02 1.04 14.01
C ASP A 4 2.19 0.44 14.78
N GLY A 5 1.85 -0.53 15.61
CA GLY A 5 2.59 -0.91 16.78
C GLY A 5 3.96 -1.55 16.55
N ASP A 6 4.56 -1.58 15.35
CA ASP A 6 5.97 -1.96 15.22
C ASP A 6 6.64 -1.60 13.87
N ILE A 7 6.37 -0.41 13.28
CA ILE A 7 7.17 0.00 12.12
C ILE A 7 8.58 0.38 12.59
N ARG A 8 9.56 -0.47 12.27
CA ARG A 8 10.99 -0.26 12.54
C ARG A 8 11.71 0.14 11.27
N VAL A 9 12.47 1.23 11.34
CA VAL A 9 13.39 1.64 10.28
C VAL A 9 14.74 1.01 10.58
N TYR A 10 15.20 0.13 9.72
CA TYR A 10 16.52 -0.50 9.85
C TYR A 10 17.60 0.37 9.20
N ASN A 11 18.66 0.69 9.94
CA ASN A 11 19.84 1.34 9.38
C ASN A 11 20.94 0.28 9.17
N PRO A 12 21.24 -0.13 7.93
CA PRO A 12 22.24 -1.15 7.65
C PRO A 12 23.66 -0.73 8.03
N ARG A 13 23.93 0.58 8.18
CA ARG A 13 25.25 1.08 8.59
C ARG A 13 25.47 1.02 10.10
N GLU A 14 24.39 1.05 10.89
CA GLU A 14 24.43 1.00 12.35
C GLU A 14 24.08 -0.39 12.91
N ASP A 15 23.67 -1.32 12.03
CA ASP A 15 23.13 -2.65 12.36
C ASP A 15 22.03 -2.60 13.44
N ARG A 16 21.23 -1.53 13.43
CA ARG A 16 20.17 -1.29 14.42
C ARG A 16 18.91 -0.77 13.77
N GLY A 17 17.78 -1.33 14.21
CA GLY A 17 16.45 -0.80 13.93
C GLY A 17 16.07 0.29 14.93
N LYS A 18 15.53 1.41 14.44
CA LYS A 18 14.90 2.45 15.25
C LYS A 18 13.40 2.42 15.03
N ARG A 19 12.60 2.49 16.10
CA ARG A 19 11.14 2.51 16.00
C ARG A 19 10.70 3.83 15.37
N MET A 20 9.94 3.79 14.28
CA MET A 20 9.54 4.98 13.54
C MET A 20 8.70 5.94 14.39
N VAL A 21 7.93 5.39 15.32
CA VAL A 21 7.13 6.09 16.33
C VAL A 21 7.92 7.11 17.16
N SER A 22 9.18 6.81 17.51
CA SER A 22 9.98 7.75 18.32
C SER A 22 10.34 9.00 17.52
N MET A 23 10.68 8.86 16.23
CA MET A 23 11.05 9.96 15.34
C MET A 23 9.86 10.89 15.03
N VAL A 24 8.64 10.33 14.99
CA VAL A 24 7.40 11.09 14.78
C VAL A 24 7.06 11.96 15.98
N SER A 25 7.25 11.41 17.18
CA SER A 25 6.89 12.06 18.44
C SER A 25 7.72 13.32 18.69
N GLU A 26 9.03 13.27 18.44
CA GLU A 26 9.92 14.45 18.59
C GLU A 26 9.58 15.58 17.62
N ARG A 27 9.20 15.26 16.37
CA ARG A 27 8.86 16.26 15.35
C ARG A 27 7.47 16.85 15.53
N LEU A 28 6.48 16.06 15.96
CA LEU A 28 5.12 16.52 16.22
C LEU A 28 4.99 17.33 17.53
N LEU A 29 5.84 17.10 18.53
CA LEU A 29 5.88 17.98 19.71
C LEU A 29 6.21 19.45 19.34
N LYS A 30 6.85 19.68 18.19
CA LYS A 30 7.15 21.02 17.67
C LYS A 30 5.99 21.65 16.89
N ILE A 31 4.99 20.88 16.44
CA ILE A 31 3.92 21.34 15.55
C ILE A 31 2.58 20.87 16.14
N LYS A 32 1.80 21.79 16.73
CA LYS A 32 0.48 21.56 17.36
C LYS A 32 -0.61 21.08 16.36
N LYS A 33 -0.42 19.96 15.68
CA LYS A 33 -1.43 19.34 14.80
C LYS A 33 -2.09 18.14 15.47
N THR A 34 -3.43 18.13 15.42
CA THR A 34 -4.32 17.10 15.97
C THR A 34 -4.07 15.74 15.31
N ARG A 35 -4.21 14.66 16.11
CA ARG A 35 -3.89 13.28 15.71
C ARG A 35 -5.09 12.62 15.03
N GLU A 36 -4.91 12.06 13.83
CA GLU A 36 -5.83 11.12 13.20
C GLU A 36 -5.25 9.70 13.27
N TRP A 37 -6.07 8.72 13.61
CA TRP A 37 -5.70 7.31 13.81
C TRP A 37 -5.80 6.52 12.50
N VAL A 38 -4.75 5.77 12.17
CA VAL A 38 -4.79 4.71 11.14
C VAL A 38 -4.73 3.40 11.92
N SER A 39 -5.81 2.64 11.89
CA SER A 39 -5.96 1.40 12.66
C SER A 39 -6.11 0.26 11.67
N GLY A 40 -5.02 -0.46 11.38
CA GLY A 40 -5.12 -1.62 10.50
C GLY A 40 -3.78 -2.27 10.24
N ARG A 41 -3.82 -3.60 10.01
CA ARG A 41 -2.66 -4.32 9.49
C ARG A 41 -2.29 -3.77 8.11
N VAL A 42 -0.99 -3.63 7.86
CA VAL A 42 -0.45 -3.38 6.52
C VAL A 42 -0.52 -4.70 5.74
N ASN A 43 -1.21 -4.69 4.59
CA ASN A 43 -1.30 -5.85 3.72
C ASN A 43 -0.05 -6.00 2.84
N CYS A 44 0.38 -4.90 2.24
CA CYS A 44 1.52 -4.86 1.34
C CYS A 44 2.13 -3.45 1.31
N VAL A 45 3.42 -3.38 0.93
CA VAL A 45 4.19 -2.15 0.78
C VAL A 45 4.91 -2.13 -0.56
N CYS A 46 5.19 -0.94 -1.08
CA CYS A 46 5.97 -0.74 -2.30
C CYS A 46 6.66 0.62 -2.26
N VAL A 47 7.86 0.73 -2.83
CA VAL A 47 8.54 2.01 -3.00
C VAL A 47 8.45 2.42 -4.46
N VAL A 48 7.94 3.62 -4.73
CA VAL A 48 7.91 4.21 -6.07
C VAL A 48 8.60 5.57 -6.02
N GLU A 49 9.62 5.75 -6.85
CA GLU A 49 10.40 6.99 -6.94
C GLU A 49 10.88 7.53 -5.57
N ASN A 50 11.30 6.66 -4.64
CA ASN A 50 11.73 6.99 -3.27
C ASN A 50 10.62 7.39 -2.27
N VAL A 51 9.34 7.18 -2.60
CA VAL A 51 8.24 7.29 -1.64
C VAL A 51 7.74 5.90 -1.30
N LEU A 52 7.59 5.62 0.00
CA LEU A 52 7.03 4.37 0.48
C LEU A 52 5.50 4.45 0.49
N TYR A 53 4.88 3.49 -0.19
CA TYR A 53 3.44 3.28 -0.24
C TYR A 53 3.08 2.01 0.53
N ALA A 54 1.90 2.02 1.16
CA ALA A 54 1.36 0.87 1.88
C ALA A 54 -0.15 0.80 1.69
N CYS A 55 -0.68 -0.42 1.55
CA CYS A 55 -2.11 -0.64 1.63
C CYS A 55 -2.47 -1.15 3.03
N PHE A 56 -3.22 -0.35 3.78
CA PHE A 56 -3.76 -0.72 5.08
C PHE A 56 -5.12 -1.39 4.90
N GLN A 57 -5.38 -2.46 5.67
CA GLN A 57 -6.61 -3.24 5.55
C GLN A 57 -7.89 -2.38 5.69
N ARG A 58 -7.88 -1.39 6.61
CA ARG A 58 -9.04 -0.53 6.86
C ARG A 58 -9.02 0.79 6.09
N ASP A 59 -7.84 1.39 5.99
CA ASP A 59 -7.63 2.75 5.50
C ASP A 59 -7.26 2.81 4.00
N GLY A 60 -7.00 1.66 3.37
CA GLY A 60 -6.69 1.58 1.96
C GLY A 60 -5.27 2.04 1.64
N LEU A 61 -5.10 2.60 0.44
CA LEU A 61 -3.79 2.99 -0.07
C LEU A 61 -3.30 4.30 0.54
N MET A 62 -2.09 4.27 1.09
CA MET A 62 -1.45 5.39 1.79
C MET A 62 0.01 5.53 1.33
N TRP A 63 0.56 6.73 1.52
CA TRP A 63 1.97 7.03 1.27
C TRP A 63 2.61 7.63 2.53
N PHE A 64 3.92 7.42 2.68
CA PHE A 64 4.67 7.86 3.83
C PHE A 64 5.36 9.19 3.55
N GLY A 65 4.94 10.25 4.25
CA GLY A 65 5.59 11.56 4.20
C GLY A 65 6.74 11.64 5.18
N THR A 66 7.96 11.68 4.67
CA THR A 66 9.22 11.65 5.45
C THR A 66 9.51 12.94 6.24
N GLU A 67 8.93 14.08 5.85
CA GLU A 67 9.12 15.35 6.55
C GLU A 67 8.56 15.27 7.98
N LEU A 68 7.33 14.80 8.10
CA LEU A 68 6.61 14.66 9.37
C LEU A 68 6.58 13.21 9.87
N ASN A 69 7.16 12.27 9.11
CA ASN A 69 7.14 10.83 9.37
C ASN A 69 5.71 10.28 9.54
N VAL A 70 4.76 10.74 8.72
CA VAL A 70 3.35 10.35 8.84
C VAL A 70 2.84 9.65 7.59
N TRP A 71 1.99 8.64 7.79
CA TRP A 71 1.17 8.07 6.73
C TRP A 71 0.05 9.04 6.34
N ARG A 72 -0.17 9.21 5.05
CA ARG A 72 -1.24 10.04 4.49
C ARG A 72 -1.99 9.23 3.44
N LYS A 73 -3.31 9.39 3.37
CA LYS A 73 -4.12 8.71 2.36
C LYS A 73 -3.69 9.17 0.96
N LEU A 74 -3.63 8.22 0.03
CA LEU A 74 -3.53 8.57 -1.37
C LEU A 74 -4.91 9.02 -1.85
N VAL A 75 -4.96 10.22 -2.43
CA VAL A 75 -6.18 10.83 -2.96
C VAL A 75 -6.01 11.10 -4.44
N SER A 76 -7.11 11.21 -5.17
CA SER A 76 -7.12 11.67 -6.55
C SER A 76 -6.74 13.15 -6.66
N ARG A 77 -6.49 13.63 -7.87
CA ARG A 77 -6.21 15.06 -8.12
C ARG A 77 -7.30 16.02 -7.61
N ASP A 78 -8.56 15.58 -7.60
CA ASP A 78 -9.70 16.33 -7.05
C ASP A 78 -9.92 16.10 -5.54
N GLY A 79 -8.98 15.43 -4.87
CA GLY A 79 -8.98 15.22 -3.42
C GLY A 79 -9.91 14.12 -2.93
N ARG A 80 -10.46 13.27 -3.82
CA ARG A 80 -11.31 12.14 -3.43
C ARG A 80 -10.44 10.96 -3.01
N GLU A 81 -10.91 10.25 -1.99
CA GLU A 81 -10.29 8.98 -1.59
C GLU A 81 -10.61 7.89 -2.61
N PHE A 82 -9.63 7.03 -2.90
CA PHE A 82 -9.88 5.82 -3.66
C PHE A 82 -10.56 4.78 -2.73
N PRO A 83 -11.73 4.21 -3.08
CA PRO A 83 -12.37 3.13 -2.31
C PRO A 83 -11.63 1.80 -2.54
N PHE A 84 -10.33 1.81 -2.28
CA PHE A 84 -9.40 0.78 -2.70
C PHE A 84 -8.82 0.06 -1.50
N LYS A 85 -9.47 -1.05 -1.14
CA LYS A 85 -9.08 -1.96 -0.04
C LYS A 85 -8.65 -3.32 -0.58
N ASP A 86 -8.15 -4.20 0.29
CA ASP A 86 -7.85 -5.61 -0.05
C ASP A 86 -6.85 -5.78 -1.19
N VAL A 87 -5.86 -4.90 -1.27
CA VAL A 87 -4.70 -5.06 -2.14
C VAL A 87 -3.81 -6.16 -1.57
N HIS A 88 -3.50 -7.14 -2.40
CA HIS A 88 -2.72 -8.31 -2.00
C HIS A 88 -1.22 -8.12 -2.29
N ALA A 89 -0.90 -7.40 -3.35
CA ALA A 89 0.48 -7.07 -3.71
C ALA A 89 0.56 -5.69 -4.35
N MET A 90 1.72 -5.07 -4.25
CA MET A 90 2.04 -3.84 -4.97
C MET A 90 3.44 -3.94 -5.57
N ALA A 91 3.62 -3.34 -6.74
CA ALA A 91 4.90 -3.26 -7.43
C ALA A 91 5.08 -1.87 -8.05
N GLU A 92 6.34 -1.51 -8.27
CA GLU A 92 6.70 -0.37 -9.11
C GLU A 92 6.76 -0.85 -10.56
N TYR A 93 6.20 -0.05 -11.47
CA TYR A 93 6.23 -0.32 -12.90
C TYR A 93 6.35 1.01 -13.66
N GLU A 94 7.51 1.27 -14.27
CA GLU A 94 7.76 2.49 -15.07
C GLU A 94 7.44 3.81 -14.33
N GLY A 95 7.82 3.92 -13.06
CA GLY A 95 7.54 5.08 -12.21
C GLY A 95 6.10 5.13 -11.68
N LYS A 96 5.27 4.13 -12.00
CA LYS A 96 3.87 4.02 -11.56
C LYS A 96 3.73 2.99 -10.47
N LEU A 97 2.66 3.12 -9.69
CA LEU A 97 2.30 2.14 -8.69
C LEU A 97 1.29 1.14 -9.27
N ALA A 98 1.71 -0.11 -9.41
CA ALA A 98 0.85 -1.23 -9.75
C ALA A 98 0.29 -1.86 -8.47
N ALA A 99 -1.04 -1.87 -8.31
CA ALA A 99 -1.70 -2.51 -7.18
C ALA A 99 -2.55 -3.70 -7.64
N PHE A 100 -2.30 -4.87 -7.05
CA PHE A 100 -2.91 -6.13 -7.42
C PHE A 100 -4.00 -6.52 -6.43
N ARG A 101 -5.21 -6.76 -6.95
CA ARG A 101 -6.35 -7.29 -6.20
C ARG A 101 -6.68 -8.67 -6.73
N CYS A 102 -6.57 -9.68 -5.87
CA CYS A 102 -7.08 -11.01 -6.15
C CYS A 102 -8.56 -11.07 -5.79
N LEU A 103 -9.41 -11.32 -6.78
CA LEU A 103 -10.83 -11.61 -6.58
C LEU A 103 -10.99 -13.13 -6.63
N LYS A 104 -11.03 -13.77 -5.47
CA LYS A 104 -11.47 -15.17 -5.37
C LYS A 104 -12.99 -15.18 -5.52
N ALA A 105 -13.54 -16.05 -6.36
CA ALA A 105 -14.99 -16.24 -6.41
C ALA A 105 -15.43 -16.74 -5.03
N LEU A 106 -16.16 -15.91 -4.28
CA LEU A 106 -16.84 -16.30 -3.04
C LEU A 106 -18.04 -17.17 -3.42
N ASN A 107 -17.80 -18.39 -3.90
CA ASN A 107 -18.86 -19.38 -3.86
C ASN A 107 -18.91 -19.85 -2.41
N TYR A 108 -19.93 -19.37 -1.71
CA TYR A 108 -20.29 -19.72 -0.34
C TYR A 108 -20.89 -21.14 -0.26
N ASP A 109 -20.53 -22.03 -1.19
CA ASP A 109 -20.98 -23.39 -1.20
C ASP A 109 -19.84 -24.30 -0.78
N MET A 110 -20.10 -25.02 0.31
CA MET A 110 -19.22 -26.05 0.84
C MET A 110 -18.92 -27.06 -0.26
N MET A 111 -17.73 -27.68 -0.18
CA MET A 111 -17.18 -28.70 -1.08
C MET A 111 -16.30 -28.14 -2.21
N SER A 112 -15.04 -27.88 -1.85
CA SER A 112 -13.85 -28.36 -2.58
C SER A 112 -13.96 -28.56 -4.10
N ASP A 113 -14.43 -27.57 -4.85
CA ASP A 113 -14.34 -27.62 -6.31
C ASP A 113 -13.04 -26.92 -6.73
N ASN A 114 -12.03 -27.74 -7.03
CA ASN A 114 -10.71 -27.33 -7.55
C ASN A 114 -10.80 -26.50 -8.86
N ASN A 115 -11.99 -26.36 -9.43
CA ASN A 115 -12.26 -25.56 -10.62
C ASN A 115 -12.62 -24.09 -10.36
N THR A 116 -12.68 -23.66 -9.09
CA THR A 116 -12.96 -22.26 -8.79
C THR A 116 -11.77 -21.39 -9.23
N LYS A 117 -11.99 -20.52 -10.21
CA LYS A 117 -10.99 -19.62 -10.77
C LYS A 117 -11.07 -18.25 -10.08
N GLY A 118 -9.94 -17.81 -9.53
CA GLY A 118 -9.72 -16.44 -9.10
C GLY A 118 -9.23 -15.57 -10.25
N VAL A 119 -9.50 -14.27 -10.17
CA VAL A 119 -9.05 -13.30 -11.16
C VAL A 119 -8.13 -12.27 -10.50
N ILE A 120 -6.96 -12.04 -11.09
CA ILE A 120 -6.05 -10.99 -10.66
C ILE A 120 -6.35 -9.74 -11.48
N LYS A 121 -6.79 -8.69 -10.78
CA LYS A 121 -6.91 -7.34 -11.35
C LYS A 121 -5.73 -6.50 -10.92
N ILE A 122 -5.22 -5.68 -11.83
CA ILE A 122 -4.22 -4.64 -11.53
C ILE A 122 -4.88 -3.27 -11.73
N PHE A 123 -4.45 -2.34 -10.90
CA PHE A 123 -4.78 -0.93 -10.98
C PHE A 123 -3.45 -0.18 -11.07
N LEU A 124 -3.23 0.51 -12.18
CA LEU A 124 -2.02 1.24 -12.44
C LEU A 124 -2.24 2.72 -12.12
N PHE A 125 -1.55 3.19 -11.09
CA PHE A 125 -1.63 4.56 -10.62
C PHE A 125 -0.45 5.37 -11.15
N ALA A 126 -0.74 6.39 -11.96
CA ALA A 126 0.19 7.49 -12.12
C ALA A 126 0.17 8.35 -10.86
N LEU A 127 1.35 8.73 -10.40
CA LEU A 127 1.55 9.46 -9.15
C LEU A 127 2.06 10.85 -9.48
N ASP A 128 1.38 11.86 -8.94
CA ASP A 128 1.76 13.26 -9.10
C ASP A 128 2.22 13.82 -7.77
N ARG A 129 3.39 14.48 -7.78
CA ARG A 129 3.93 15.18 -6.62
C ARG A 129 3.58 16.65 -6.73
N VAL A 130 2.75 17.13 -5.81
CA VAL A 130 2.37 18.54 -5.71
C VAL A 130 2.88 19.07 -4.38
N LYS A 131 4.03 19.78 -4.43
CA LYS A 131 4.75 20.28 -3.25
C LYS A 131 4.98 19.14 -2.23
N ASP A 132 4.31 19.21 -1.07
CA ASP A 132 4.47 18.29 0.06
C ASP A 132 3.37 17.23 0.10
N SER A 133 2.74 16.96 -1.05
CA SER A 133 1.64 16.02 -1.21
C SER A 133 1.82 15.14 -2.43
N VAL A 134 1.30 13.92 -2.33
CA VAL A 134 1.20 12.97 -3.44
C VAL A 134 -0.28 12.75 -3.72
N CYS A 135 -0.67 12.89 -4.96
CA CYS A 135 -1.97 12.44 -5.47
C CYS A 135 -1.77 11.39 -6.56
N GLY A 136 -2.83 10.63 -6.85
CA GLY A 136 -2.81 9.56 -7.84
C GLY A 136 -3.88 9.74 -8.90
N THR A 137 -3.67 9.12 -10.05
CA THR A 137 -4.69 8.93 -11.09
C THR A 137 -4.60 7.48 -11.58
N ILE A 138 -5.74 6.79 -11.67
CA ILE A 138 -5.78 5.45 -12.26
C ILE A 138 -5.70 5.63 -13.78
N GLU A 139 -4.57 5.31 -14.38
CA GLU A 139 -4.40 5.37 -15.84
C GLU A 139 -4.96 4.12 -16.52
N TRP A 140 -4.88 2.98 -15.83
CA TRP A 140 -5.33 1.72 -16.37
C TRP A 140 -5.81 0.78 -15.26
N PHE A 141 -6.85 0.01 -15.53
CA PHE A 141 -7.24 -1.10 -14.69
C PHE A 141 -7.78 -2.24 -15.56
N GLY A 142 -7.58 -3.47 -15.13
CA GLY A 142 -7.99 -4.63 -15.91
C GLY A 142 -7.56 -5.95 -15.29
N VAL A 143 -7.99 -7.02 -15.94
CA VAL A 143 -7.63 -8.40 -15.58
C VAL A 143 -6.31 -8.73 -16.27
N VAL A 144 -5.34 -9.20 -15.50
CA VAL A 144 -4.03 -9.63 -16.03
C VAL A 144 -3.80 -11.13 -15.96
N ALA A 145 -4.50 -11.83 -15.06
CA ALA A 145 -4.38 -13.28 -14.94
C ALA A 145 -5.65 -13.90 -14.36
N THR A 146 -5.84 -15.17 -14.67
CA THR A 146 -6.81 -16.06 -14.01
C THR A 146 -6.02 -17.16 -13.32
N ILE A 147 -6.21 -17.32 -12.01
CA ILE A 147 -5.47 -18.28 -11.18
C ILE A 147 -6.43 -19.30 -10.55
N PRO A 148 -6.02 -20.54 -10.30
CA PRO A 148 -6.78 -21.45 -9.45
C PRO A 148 -6.91 -20.88 -8.03
N CYS A 149 -8.08 -20.99 -7.38
CA CYS A 149 -8.31 -20.41 -6.05
C CYS A 149 -7.40 -20.95 -4.92
N SER A 150 -6.71 -22.08 -5.16
CA SER A 150 -5.76 -22.71 -4.24
C SER A 150 -4.37 -22.05 -4.24
N SER A 151 -4.12 -21.11 -5.15
CA SER A 151 -2.85 -20.37 -5.20
C SER A 151 -2.87 -19.17 -4.25
N ASP A 152 -2.09 -19.23 -3.17
CA ASP A 152 -1.76 -18.05 -2.39
C ASP A 152 -0.60 -17.32 -3.08
N SER A 153 -0.89 -16.18 -3.70
CA SER A 153 0.12 -15.35 -4.35
C SER A 153 1.00 -14.68 -3.28
N LEU A 154 2.13 -15.31 -2.97
CA LEU A 154 3.12 -14.85 -1.99
C LEU A 154 4.22 -14.04 -2.69
N HIS A 155 3.91 -12.78 -3.04
CA HIS A 155 4.86 -11.80 -3.59
C HIS A 155 5.02 -11.81 -5.13
N CYS A 156 4.90 -10.62 -5.74
CA CYS A 156 5.24 -10.38 -7.14
C CYS A 156 6.72 -10.03 -7.21
N PHE A 157 7.55 -10.93 -7.76
CA PHE A 157 8.94 -10.61 -8.05
C PHE A 157 9.02 -9.95 -9.43
N ASN A 158 9.70 -8.81 -9.51
CA ASN A 158 10.11 -8.27 -10.80
C ASN A 158 11.18 -9.19 -11.36
N VAL A 159 10.94 -9.80 -12.52
CA VAL A 159 11.99 -10.51 -13.27
C VAL A 159 12.61 -9.45 -14.16
N SER A 160 13.79 -8.97 -13.78
CA SER A 160 14.58 -8.10 -14.66
C SER A 160 15.20 -8.98 -15.76
N ASP A 161 14.98 -8.62 -17.02
CA ASP A 161 15.71 -9.17 -18.18
C ASP A 161 17.19 -8.74 -18.18
#